data_AF-D5ZYI5-F1
#
_entry.id   AF-D5ZYI5-F1
#
_cell.length_a   1.000
_cell.length_b   1.000
_cell.length_c   1.000
_cell.angle_alpha   90.00
_cell.angle_beta   90.00
_cell.angle_gamma   90.00
#
_symmetry.space_group_name_H-M   'P 1'
#
loop_
_entity.id
_entity.type
_entity.pdbx_description
1 polymer ?
#
loop_
_entity_poly.entity_id
_entity_poly.type
_entity_poly.pdbx_seq_one_letter_code
_entity_poly.pdbx_strand_id
1 'polypeptide(L)'
;MTMPLTSTRLGPDWPCQVKTPGSRDWERSAVTWLRELVPARYASYPAFARHPALLARHAQIQVEHEIRVARTALQTSRADLPRLGLHEGAIEHTIKMYAAEVMQLQHIARSVRAVARALAGTSR
;
A
#
# COMPACT_ATOMS: atom_id res chain seq x y z
N MET A 1 37.10 3.08 17.10
CA MET A 1 36.15 3.69 16.13
C MET A 1 34.83 2.95 16.26
N THR A 2 33.90 3.52 17.02
CA THR A 2 32.59 2.92 17.29
C THR A 2 31.64 3.39 16.19
N MET A 3 31.25 2.49 15.29
CA MET A 3 30.27 2.79 14.23
C MET A 3 28.92 3.08 14.88
N PRO A 4 28.30 4.25 14.63
CA PRO A 4 26.96 4.50 15.13
C PRO A 4 25.99 3.58 14.40
N LEU A 5 25.35 2.67 15.14
CA LEU A 5 24.17 1.95 14.66
C LEU A 5 23.12 3.01 14.35
N THR A 6 22.93 3.30 13.07
CA THR A 6 21.90 4.22 12.61
C THR A 6 20.58 3.52 12.86
N SER A 7 20.02 3.75 14.06
CA SER A 7 18.64 3.39 14.35
C SER A 7 17.81 4.21 13.38
N THR A 8 17.42 3.57 12.26
CA THR A 8 16.48 4.13 11.30
C THR A 8 15.21 4.34 12.10
N ARG A 9 14.96 5.57 12.54
CA ARG A 9 13.69 5.91 13.19
C ARG A 9 12.62 5.55 12.20
N LEU A 10 11.90 4.46 12.47
CA LEU A 10 10.75 4.06 11.70
C LEU A 10 9.79 5.25 11.76
N GLY A 11 9.60 5.94 10.64
CA GLY A 11 8.65 7.03 10.56
C GLY A 11 7.23 6.50 10.84
N PRO A 12 6.26 7.38 11.15
CA PRO A 12 4.87 7.00 11.39
C PRO A 12 4.22 6.27 10.20
N ASP A 13 4.85 6.33 9.02
CA ASP A 13 4.39 5.65 7.82
C ASP A 13 4.91 4.20 7.71
N TRP A 14 5.72 3.67 8.63
CA TRP A 14 6.20 2.30 8.52
C TRP A 14 5.11 1.27 8.84
N PRO A 15 4.87 0.26 7.97
CA PRO A 15 3.81 -0.72 8.20
C PRO A 15 4.20 -1.70 9.32
N CYS A 16 3.28 -1.97 10.25
CA CYS A 16 3.48 -2.86 11.39
C CYS A 16 3.81 -4.31 10.99
N GLN A 17 3.37 -4.74 9.81
CA GLN A 17 3.58 -6.07 9.25
C GLN A 17 5.01 -6.27 8.73
N VAL A 18 5.78 -5.19 8.52
CA VAL A 18 7.14 -5.26 7.99
C VAL A 18 8.13 -5.03 9.13
N LYS A 19 9.08 -5.95 9.30
CA LYS A 19 10.14 -5.80 10.30
C LYS A 19 11.01 -4.58 10.01
N THR A 20 11.70 -4.11 11.04
CA THR A 20 12.61 -2.97 10.94
C THR A 20 13.67 -3.19 9.84
N PRO A 21 13.95 -2.19 8.99
CA PRO A 21 15.03 -2.25 8.01
C PRO A 21 16.35 -2.69 8.65
N GLY A 22 17.06 -3.59 7.98
CA GLY A 22 18.33 -4.14 8.46
C GLY A 22 18.22 -5.26 9.51
N SER A 23 17.01 -5.57 10.00
CA SER A 23 16.82 -6.73 10.88
C SER A 23 16.79 -8.05 10.10
N ARG A 24 17.11 -9.17 10.74
CA ARG A 24 17.07 -10.48 10.08
C ARG A 24 15.65 -10.78 9.56
N ASP A 25 15.59 -11.17 8.28
CA ASP A 25 14.36 -11.45 7.51
C ASP A 25 13.47 -10.23 7.19
N TRP A 26 13.94 -8.99 7.37
CA TRP A 26 13.11 -7.81 7.07
C TRP A 26 12.66 -7.75 5.61
N GLU A 27 13.54 -8.07 4.66
CA GLU A 27 13.21 -8.15 3.24
C GLU A 27 12.12 -9.19 2.94
N ARG A 28 12.17 -10.35 3.63
CA ARG A 28 11.14 -11.38 3.47
C ARG A 28 9.78 -10.85 3.95
N SER A 29 9.73 -10.19 5.11
CA SER A 29 8.48 -9.58 5.59
C SER A 29 7.97 -8.46 4.67
N ALA A 30 8.88 -7.66 4.10
CA ALA A 30 8.53 -6.62 3.13
C ALA A 30 7.93 -7.22 1.85
N VAL A 31 8.55 -8.28 1.31
CA VAL A 31 8.04 -8.97 0.12
C VAL A 31 6.68 -9.61 0.37
N THR A 32 6.47 -10.25 1.52
CA THR A 32 5.17 -10.82 1.88
C THR A 32 4.09 -9.74 1.94
N TRP A 33 4.35 -8.65 2.65
CA TRP A 33 3.40 -7.54 2.76
C TRP A 33 3.12 -6.87 1.40
N LEU A 34 4.15 -6.61 0.58
CA LEU A 34 3.97 -6.03 -0.75
C LEU A 34 3.16 -6.95 -1.69
N ARG A 35 3.22 -8.27 -1.50
CA ARG A 35 2.40 -9.23 -2.27
C ARG A 35 0.93 -9.19 -1.89
N GLU A 36 0.60 -8.84 -0.66
CA GLU A 36 -0.79 -8.66 -0.21
C GLU A 36 -1.44 -7.46 -0.90
N LEU A 37 -0.65 -6.44 -1.26
CA LEU A 37 -1.11 -5.22 -1.94
C LEU A 37 -1.22 -5.37 -3.46
N VAL A 38 -0.70 -6.44 -4.03
CA VAL A 38 -0.66 -6.66 -5.48
C VAL A 38 -1.65 -7.78 -5.82
N PRO A 39 -2.41 -7.67 -6.92
CA PRO A 39 -3.32 -8.74 -7.33
C PRO A 39 -2.63 -10.09 -7.45
N ALA A 40 -3.26 -11.14 -6.91
CA ALA A 40 -2.71 -12.49 -6.83
C ALA A 40 -2.22 -13.06 -8.19
N ARG A 41 -2.81 -12.60 -9.30
CA ARG A 41 -2.38 -12.96 -10.68
C ARG A 41 -0.91 -12.63 -10.96
N TYR A 42 -0.31 -11.70 -10.22
CA TYR A 42 1.09 -11.35 -10.38
C TYR A 42 2.04 -12.21 -9.53
N ALA A 43 1.51 -13.00 -8.59
CA ALA A 43 2.33 -13.83 -7.70
C ALA A 43 3.07 -14.96 -8.44
N SER A 44 2.60 -15.36 -9.62
CA SER A 44 3.23 -16.37 -10.47
C SER A 44 4.49 -15.88 -11.20
N TYR A 45 4.73 -14.56 -11.26
CA TYR A 45 5.89 -14.04 -11.98
C TYR A 45 7.16 -14.12 -11.13
N PRO A 46 8.19 -14.88 -11.57
CA PRO A 46 9.43 -15.04 -10.81
C PRO A 46 10.25 -13.74 -10.72
N ALA A 47 10.01 -12.77 -11.61
CA ALA A 47 10.66 -11.47 -11.59
C ALA A 47 10.44 -10.72 -10.26
N PHE A 48 9.24 -10.83 -9.67
CA PHE A 48 8.93 -10.21 -8.38
C PHE A 48 9.55 -10.93 -7.19
N ALA A 49 9.84 -12.24 -7.31
CA ALA A 49 10.57 -12.99 -6.29
C ALA A 49 12.07 -12.66 -6.29
N ARG A 50 12.64 -12.43 -7.49
CA ARG A 50 14.07 -12.13 -7.67
C ARG A 50 14.41 -10.67 -7.41
N HIS A 51 13.46 -9.76 -7.62
CA HIS A 51 13.69 -8.32 -7.50
C HIS A 51 12.63 -7.66 -6.60
N PRO A 52 12.84 -7.61 -5.28
CA PRO A 52 11.93 -6.94 -4.33
C PRO A 52 11.66 -5.46 -4.68
N ALA A 53 12.65 -4.76 -5.24
CA ALA A 53 12.49 -3.38 -5.70
C ALA A 53 11.48 -3.26 -6.87
N LEU A 54 11.44 -4.25 -7.77
CA LEU A 54 10.46 -4.30 -8.86
C LEU A 54 9.05 -4.52 -8.30
N LEU A 55 8.91 -5.41 -7.33
CA LEU A 55 7.65 -5.65 -6.62
C LEU A 55 7.16 -4.38 -5.92
N ALA A 56 8.05 -3.67 -5.21
CA ALA A 56 7.72 -2.42 -4.53
C ALA A 56 7.25 -1.33 -5.51
N ARG A 57 7.92 -1.19 -6.66
CA ARG A 57 7.48 -0.28 -7.73
C ARG A 57 6.07 -0.62 -8.23
N HIS A 58 5.79 -1.90 -8.44
CA HIS A 58 4.48 -2.33 -8.94
C HIS A 58 3.37 -2.12 -7.89
N ALA A 59 3.63 -2.46 -6.62
CA ALA A 59 2.71 -2.22 -5.51
C ALA A 59 2.39 -0.73 -5.36
N GLN A 60 3.37 0.17 -5.53
CA GLN A 60 3.12 1.60 -5.49
C GLN A 60 2.14 2.04 -6.58
N ILE A 61 2.36 1.60 -7.82
CA ILE A 61 1.48 1.92 -8.96
C ILE A 61 0.07 1.38 -8.69
N GLN A 62 -0.04 0.14 -8.22
CA GLN A 62 -1.31 -0.51 -7.90
C GLN A 62 -2.13 0.31 -6.87
N VAL A 63 -1.52 0.67 -5.74
CA VAL A 63 -2.20 1.45 -4.69
C VAL A 63 -2.57 2.84 -5.20
N GLU A 64 -1.73 3.49 -6.00
CA GLU A 64 -2.06 4.78 -6.62
C GLU A 64 -3.29 4.69 -7.56
N HIS A 65 -3.44 3.56 -8.27
CA HIS A 65 -4.64 3.31 -9.08
C HIS A 65 -5.87 3.03 -8.22
N GLU A 66 -5.76 2.25 -7.15
CA GLU A 66 -6.87 1.99 -6.23
C GLU A 66 -7.39 3.27 -5.57
N ILE A 67 -6.49 4.19 -5.17
CA ILE A 67 -6.88 5.52 -4.66
C ILE A 67 -7.70 6.26 -5.71
N ARG A 68 -7.30 6.22 -6.98
CA ARG A 68 -8.04 6.90 -8.06
C ARG A 68 -9.44 6.31 -8.21
N VAL A 69 -9.55 4.98 -8.21
CA VAL A 69 -10.85 4.28 -8.30
C VAL A 69 -11.76 4.66 -7.12
N ALA A 70 -11.24 4.58 -5.89
CA ALA A 70 -12.02 4.92 -4.70
C ALA A 70 -12.46 6.40 -4.69
N ARG A 71 -11.60 7.32 -5.14
CA ARG A 71 -11.97 8.74 -5.29
C ARG A 71 -13.03 8.96 -6.35
N THR A 72 -12.93 8.30 -7.49
CA THR A 72 -13.96 8.37 -8.54
C THR A 72 -15.29 7.84 -8.01
N ALA A 73 -15.29 6.66 -7.37
CA ALA A 73 -16.49 6.10 -6.77
C ALA A 73 -17.12 7.04 -5.73
N LEU A 74 -16.32 7.64 -4.85
CA LEU A 74 -16.79 8.63 -3.88
C LEU A 74 -17.43 9.86 -4.55
N GLN A 75 -16.81 10.37 -5.61
CA GLN A 75 -17.27 11.58 -6.31
C GLN A 75 -18.57 11.35 -7.06
N THR A 76 -18.75 10.17 -7.67
CA THR A 76 -19.96 9.85 -8.44
C THR A 76 -21.06 9.21 -7.61
N SER A 77 -20.77 8.77 -6.37
CA SER A 77 -21.69 8.05 -5.48
C SER A 77 -23.07 8.72 -5.36
N ARG A 78 -23.12 10.05 -5.14
CA ARG A 78 -24.40 10.75 -4.98
C ARG A 78 -25.25 10.81 -6.25
N ALA A 79 -24.64 10.70 -7.43
CA ALA A 79 -25.34 10.71 -8.70
C ALA A 79 -25.71 9.30 -9.18
N ASP A 80 -24.82 8.33 -8.95
CA ASP A 80 -24.95 6.97 -9.48
C ASP A 80 -25.76 6.05 -8.57
N LEU A 81 -25.56 6.12 -7.25
CA LEU A 81 -26.19 5.20 -6.30
C LEU A 81 -27.73 5.30 -6.25
N PRO A 82 -28.37 6.49 -6.34
CA PRO A 82 -29.82 6.59 -6.46
C PRO A 82 -30.36 5.91 -7.73
N ARG A 83 -29.61 5.97 -8.84
CA ARG A 83 -30.00 5.34 -10.11
C ARG A 83 -29.97 3.82 -10.05
N LEU A 84 -29.23 3.26 -9.09
CA LEU A 84 -29.22 1.84 -8.76
C LEU A 84 -30.36 1.41 -7.82
N GLY A 85 -31.24 2.34 -7.42
CA GLY A 85 -32.37 2.04 -6.53
C GLY A 85 -32.00 1.90 -5.05
N LEU A 86 -30.81 2.40 -4.65
CA LEU A 86 -30.38 2.37 -3.25
C LEU A 86 -31.12 3.43 -2.43
N HIS A 87 -31.46 3.09 -1.19
CA HIS A 87 -32.08 4.01 -0.24
C HIS A 87 -31.04 4.94 0.39
N GLU A 88 -31.47 6.11 0.89
CA GLU A 88 -30.58 7.17 1.42
C GLU A 88 -29.58 6.68 2.47
N GLY A 89 -30.02 5.85 3.42
CA GLY A 89 -29.14 5.28 4.45
C GLY A 89 -27.99 4.45 3.87
N ALA A 90 -28.24 3.63 2.85
CA ALA A 90 -27.19 2.87 2.15
C ALA A 90 -26.26 3.78 1.35
N ILE A 91 -26.78 4.85 0.75
CA ILE A 91 -26.00 5.84 0.01
C ILE A 91 -25.02 6.55 0.95
N GLU A 92 -25.50 7.09 2.07
CA GLU A 92 -24.65 7.74 3.07
C GLU A 92 -23.59 6.80 3.62
N HIS A 93 -23.99 5.56 3.94
CA HIS A 93 -23.06 4.55 4.44
C HIS A 93 -21.96 4.24 3.42
N THR A 94 -22.32 4.08 2.14
CA THR A 94 -21.38 3.83 1.05
C THR A 94 -20.40 4.98 0.85
N ILE A 95 -20.88 6.23 0.93
CA ILE A 95 -20.03 7.43 0.86
C ILE A 95 -19.03 7.46 2.02
N LYS A 96 -19.47 7.17 3.24
CA LYS A 96 -18.60 7.09 4.42
C LYS A 96 -17.56 5.98 4.26
N MET A 97 -17.95 4.83 3.72
CA MET A 97 -17.06 3.72 3.42
C MET A 97 -15.97 4.13 2.40
N TYR A 98 -16.34 4.71 1.25
CA TYR A 98 -15.34 5.16 0.27
C TYR A 98 -14.43 6.26 0.80
N ALA A 99 -14.95 7.17 1.63
CA ALA A 99 -14.11 8.21 2.28
C ALA A 99 -13.07 7.60 3.23
N ALA A 100 -13.47 6.61 4.03
CA ALA A 100 -12.55 5.86 4.89
C ALA A 100 -11.50 5.10 4.08
N GLU A 101 -11.93 4.45 2.99
CA GLU A 101 -11.07 3.68 2.10
C GLU A 101 -10.00 4.57 1.44
N VAL A 102 -10.36 5.76 0.98
CA VAL A 102 -9.39 6.72 0.42
C VAL A 102 -8.33 7.10 1.46
N MET A 103 -8.72 7.36 2.70
CA MET A 103 -7.76 7.68 3.77
C MET A 103 -6.82 6.50 4.06
N GLN A 104 -7.36 5.28 4.11
CA GLN A 104 -6.60 4.07 4.35
C GLN A 104 -5.60 3.78 3.22
N LEU A 105 -6.04 3.84 1.96
CA LEU A 105 -5.19 3.64 0.80
C LEU A 105 -4.09 4.72 0.70
N GLN A 106 -4.38 5.96 1.09
CA GLN A 106 -3.34 7.00 1.19
C GLN A 106 -2.30 6.70 2.25
N HIS A 107 -2.69 6.14 3.39
CA HIS A 107 -1.74 5.68 4.40
C HIS A 107 -0.88 4.53 3.87
N ILE A 108 -1.50 3.52 3.26
CA ILE A 108 -0.80 2.41 2.61
C ILE A 108 0.19 2.93 1.56
N ALA A 109 -0.19 3.90 0.73
CA ALA A 109 0.70 4.48 -0.27
C ALA A 109 1.96 5.12 0.33
N ARG A 110 1.84 5.78 1.49
CA ARG A 110 3.00 6.32 2.22
C ARG A 110 3.87 5.19 2.78
N SER A 111 3.26 4.14 3.32
CA SER A 111 3.96 2.95 3.79
C SER A 111 4.72 2.23 2.68
N VAL A 112 4.10 2.04 1.52
CA VAL A 112 4.74 1.40 0.36
C VAL A 112 5.94 2.23 -0.08
N ARG A 113 5.82 3.56 -0.12
CA ARG A 113 6.94 4.45 -0.44
C ARG A 113 8.07 4.38 0.59
N ALA A 114 7.77 4.23 1.87
CA ALA A 114 8.78 4.04 2.90
C ALA A 114 9.54 2.71 2.71
N VAL A 115 8.82 1.61 2.49
CA VAL A 115 9.40 0.29 2.25
C VAL A 115 10.20 0.26 0.94
N ALA A 116 9.68 0.86 -0.13
CA ALA A 116 10.38 0.93 -1.42
C ALA A 116 11.72 1.67 -1.31
N ARG A 117 11.76 2.79 -0.56
CA ARG A 117 13.01 3.52 -0.29
C ARG A 117 14.00 2.69 0.51
N ALA A 118 13.54 1.95 1.52
CA ALA A 118 14.39 1.06 2.30
C ALA A 118 14.98 -0.06 1.43
N LEU A 119 14.16 -0.72 0.60
CA LEU A 119 14.61 -1.78 -0.31
C LEU A 119 15.62 -1.28 -1.36
N ALA A 120 15.42 -0.07 -1.89
CA ALA A 120 16.36 0.55 -2.82
C ALA A 120 17.68 0.97 -2.15
N GLY A 121 17.64 1.32 -0.86
CA GLY A 121 18.83 1.66 -0.08
C GLY A 121 19.69 0.45 0.29
N THR A 122 19.11 -0.74 0.41
CA THR A 122 19.83 -1.99 0.73
C THR A 122 20.47 -2.65 -0.49
N SER A 123 20.02 -2.33 -1.71
CA SER A 123 20.61 -2.86 -2.95
C SER A 123 21.90 -2.14 -3.40
N ARG A 124 22.54 -1.36 -2.53
CA ARG A 124 23.79 -0.63 -2.80
C ARG A 124 24.93 -1.20 -1.96
#